data_AF-A0A8H4RA48-F1
#
_entry.id   AF-A0A8H4RA48-F1
#
_cell.length_a   1.000
_cell.length_b   1.000
_cell.length_c   1.000
_cell.angle_alpha   90.00
_cell.angle_beta   90.00
_cell.angle_gamma   90.00
#
_symmetry.space_group_name_H-M   'P 1'
#
loop_
_entity.id
_entity.type
_entity.pdbx_description
1 polymer ?
#
loop_
_entity_poly.entity_id
_entity_poly.type
_entity_poly.pdbx_seq_one_letter_code
_entity_poly.pdbx_strand_id
1 'polypeptide(L)'
;MSLAHYTVWQRGHGLTSALHAVFFPAKQHIRNGIEHGLGLGPPIGEKGANTFLQEWLFFGFFARVTDEDIDSAEFYDKHYNVVQTRNQIVERKLARWKKREEASDVVGCSPARARYVRASDALLIARRFISKHVSHGAQEDDDGRPGYRHETDTCTRLNNAVHEAVDTKLTLSIAVLGEILQRERPGPPETGCAGRDEFWQDPSSESRRWGYSKYCRQQLKQNNWCPSEIPWLESTMPGVSEVYYASSKRHKRQYNHSACSLAECKAPPLEALGHVEGECDGKCADLGLDEKEVERVINAGKTPLVTCSSAHGELSLHEFDLKSDPPAAFCALSHAWEDMILNIGKDARGGNNRRVYQCRLRKMQSDFNNLVRAGNIATQNGDVPFYVDALCYPRQLAVQAIALNQMQLIYSKAKAVLVWD
;
A
#
# COMPACT_ATOMS: atom_id res chain seq x y z
N MET A 1 -26.99 -25.00 5.30
CA MET A 1 -25.68 -25.63 5.04
C MET A 1 -24.70 -25.10 6.07
N SER A 2 -24.13 -26.01 6.85
CA SER A 2 -23.32 -25.78 8.05
C SER A 2 -21.87 -25.47 7.66
N LEU A 3 -21.32 -24.36 8.15
CA LEU A 3 -19.88 -24.10 8.28
C LEU A 3 -19.68 -23.11 9.44
N ALA A 4 -19.79 -23.59 10.68
CA ALA A 4 -19.30 -22.87 11.85
C ALA A 4 -17.93 -23.44 12.22
N HIS A 5 -16.86 -22.73 11.83
CA HIS A 5 -15.51 -23.04 12.28
C HIS A 5 -15.37 -22.70 13.77
N TYR A 6 -14.87 -23.67 14.52
CA TYR A 6 -14.72 -23.63 15.98
C TYR A 6 -13.44 -22.88 16.36
N THR A 7 -13.50 -22.05 17.40
CA THR A 7 -12.30 -21.53 18.09
C THR A 7 -12.47 -21.76 19.59
N VAL A 8 -11.69 -22.70 20.12
CA VAL A 8 -11.56 -22.95 21.57
C VAL A 8 -10.37 -22.12 22.05
N TRP A 9 -10.60 -21.22 23.00
CA TRP A 9 -9.55 -20.40 23.61
C TRP A 9 -9.08 -21.05 24.92
N GLN A 10 -7.86 -21.62 24.93
CA GLN A 10 -7.20 -22.08 26.15
C GLN A 10 -6.19 -21.03 26.65
N ARG A 11 -6.16 -20.80 27.97
CA ARG A 11 -5.26 -19.85 28.63
C ARG A 11 -3.82 -20.38 28.69
N GLY A 12 -2.86 -19.52 28.39
CA GLY A 12 -1.48 -19.66 28.85
C GLY A 12 -1.37 -19.36 30.35
N HIS A 13 -0.60 -20.18 31.07
CA HIS A 13 -0.41 -20.12 32.52
C HIS A 13 0.31 -18.84 32.96
N GLY A 14 -0.35 -17.99 33.77
CA GLY A 14 0.30 -16.84 34.40
C GLY A 14 -0.59 -15.75 35.02
N LEU A 15 -1.88 -15.99 35.29
CA LEU A 15 -2.82 -14.96 35.77
C LEU A 15 -3.78 -15.51 36.83
N THR A 16 -3.34 -15.58 38.10
CA THR A 16 -4.22 -15.94 39.24
C THR A 16 -4.51 -14.78 40.20
N SER A 17 -3.93 -13.58 40.02
CA SER A 17 -4.02 -12.50 41.03
C SER A 17 -4.85 -11.26 40.63
N ALA A 18 -5.29 -11.11 39.38
CA ALA A 18 -5.87 -9.84 38.89
C ALA A 18 -7.39 -9.83 38.58
N LEU A 19 -8.13 -10.90 38.89
CA LEU A 19 -9.57 -11.02 38.54
C LEU A 19 -10.55 -10.37 39.54
N HIS A 20 -10.07 -9.48 40.39
CA HIS A 20 -10.90 -8.53 41.17
C HIS A 20 -10.92 -7.12 40.54
N ALA A 21 -10.42 -6.96 39.31
CA ALA A 21 -10.53 -5.71 38.57
C ALA A 21 -11.94 -5.57 37.96
N VAL A 22 -12.73 -4.75 38.64
CA VAL A 22 -14.04 -4.17 38.31
C VAL A 22 -14.54 -4.38 36.87
N PHE A 23 -15.62 -5.16 36.73
CA PHE A 23 -16.44 -5.22 35.52
C PHE A 23 -17.24 -3.91 35.40
N PHE A 24 -17.02 -3.12 34.35
CA PHE A 24 -17.83 -1.92 34.07
C PHE A 24 -18.75 -2.14 32.86
N PRO A 25 -19.86 -1.38 32.75
CA PRO A 25 -20.76 -1.45 31.59
C PRO A 25 -20.03 -1.12 30.27
N ALA A 26 -20.35 -1.83 29.18
CA ALA A 26 -19.71 -1.58 27.88
C ALA A 26 -19.79 -0.12 27.42
N LYS A 27 -20.88 0.62 27.72
CA LYS A 27 -20.96 2.07 27.40
C LYS A 27 -19.89 2.92 28.09
N GLN A 28 -19.44 2.54 29.28
CA GLN A 28 -18.39 3.27 30.01
C GLN A 28 -17.01 2.97 29.42
N HIS A 29 -16.76 1.71 29.04
CA HIS A 29 -15.55 1.33 28.28
C HIS A 29 -15.52 1.96 26.88
N ILE A 30 -16.66 2.08 26.19
CA ILE A 30 -16.79 2.78 24.91
C ILE A 30 -16.44 4.26 25.07
N ARG A 31 -16.91 4.92 26.14
CA ARG A 31 -16.58 6.33 26.40
C ARG A 31 -15.07 6.53 26.58
N ASN A 32 -14.44 5.68 27.39
CA ASN A 32 -12.99 5.69 27.57
C ASN A 32 -12.26 5.35 26.24
N GLY A 33 -12.78 4.39 25.48
CA GLY A 33 -12.26 4.01 24.16
C GLY A 33 -12.35 5.12 23.12
N ILE A 34 -13.39 5.94 23.16
CA ILE A 34 -13.54 7.16 22.35
C ILE A 34 -12.48 8.19 22.76
N GLU A 35 -12.32 8.45 24.06
CA GLU A 35 -11.30 9.39 24.56
C GLU A 35 -9.87 8.95 24.16
N HIS A 36 -9.58 7.65 24.23
CA HIS A 36 -8.28 7.11 23.81
C HIS A 36 -8.11 7.04 22.28
N GLY A 37 -9.14 6.65 21.54
CA GLY A 37 -9.15 6.61 20.07
C GLY A 37 -9.05 8.00 19.43
N LEU A 38 -9.57 9.04 20.11
CA LEU A 38 -9.40 10.45 19.75
C LEU A 38 -8.07 11.05 20.24
N GLY A 39 -7.31 10.32 21.07
CA GLY A 39 -6.03 10.80 21.62
C GLY A 39 -6.13 11.85 22.70
N LEU A 40 -7.29 11.94 23.36
CA LEU A 40 -7.54 12.86 24.46
C LEU A 40 -7.17 12.26 25.83
N GLY A 41 -6.90 10.95 25.89
CA GLY A 41 -6.51 10.23 27.11
C GLY A 41 -5.00 9.89 27.19
N PRO A 42 -4.49 9.54 28.40
CA PRO A 42 -3.11 9.10 28.59
C PRO A 42 -2.79 7.84 27.77
N PRO A 43 -1.50 7.57 27.46
CA PRO A 43 -1.09 6.39 26.70
C PRO A 43 -1.61 5.12 27.36
N ILE A 44 -2.35 4.32 26.59
CA ILE A 44 -2.87 3.03 27.03
C ILE A 44 -1.69 2.08 27.27
N GLY A 45 -1.68 1.38 28.41
CA GLY A 45 -0.75 0.29 28.64
C GLY A 45 -1.13 -0.98 27.86
N GLU A 46 -0.18 -1.86 27.62
CA GLU A 46 -0.33 -3.15 26.92
C GLU A 46 -1.63 -3.91 27.26
N LYS A 47 -1.92 -4.09 28.56
CA LYS A 47 -3.12 -4.81 29.01
C LYS A 47 -4.40 -4.09 28.59
N GLY A 48 -4.41 -2.77 28.66
CA GLY A 48 -5.57 -1.96 28.27
C GLY A 48 -5.87 -2.03 26.78
N ALA A 49 -4.84 -2.18 25.92
CA ALA A 49 -5.05 -2.29 24.49
C ALA A 49 -5.64 -3.65 24.08
N ASN A 50 -5.10 -4.75 24.63
CA ASN A 50 -5.67 -6.08 24.41
C ASN A 50 -7.08 -6.19 24.98
N THR A 51 -7.33 -5.65 26.18
CA THR A 51 -8.68 -5.57 26.76
C THR A 51 -9.62 -4.75 25.88
N PHE A 52 -9.20 -3.57 25.40
CA PHE A 52 -9.98 -2.77 24.47
C PHE A 52 -10.32 -3.56 23.21
N LEU A 53 -9.34 -4.17 22.54
CA LEU A 53 -9.61 -4.91 21.29
C LEU A 53 -10.55 -6.09 21.51
N GLN A 54 -10.40 -6.81 22.62
CA GLN A 54 -11.25 -7.95 22.96
C GLN A 54 -12.68 -7.51 23.32
N GLU A 55 -12.84 -6.49 24.17
CA GLU A 55 -14.14 -6.00 24.61
C GLU A 55 -14.87 -5.23 23.52
N TRP A 56 -14.16 -4.39 22.77
CA TRP A 56 -14.72 -3.59 21.69
C TRP A 56 -15.24 -4.49 20.57
N LEU A 57 -14.47 -5.51 20.17
CA LEU A 57 -14.86 -6.49 19.16
C LEU A 57 -16.17 -7.19 19.48
N PHE A 58 -16.26 -7.74 20.70
CA PHE A 58 -17.36 -8.63 21.06
C PHE A 58 -18.57 -7.87 21.59
N PHE A 59 -18.35 -6.83 22.39
CA PHE A 59 -19.41 -6.16 23.14
C PHE A 59 -19.57 -4.71 22.74
N GLY A 60 -18.49 -4.01 22.39
CA GLY A 60 -18.55 -2.60 21.98
C GLY A 60 -19.36 -2.37 20.72
N PHE A 61 -19.01 -3.06 19.64
CA PHE A 61 -19.75 -2.99 18.38
C PHE A 61 -21.19 -3.48 18.54
N PHE A 62 -21.39 -4.61 19.22
CA PHE A 62 -22.72 -5.19 19.43
C PHE A 62 -23.62 -4.28 20.28
N ALA A 63 -23.10 -3.66 21.34
CA ALA A 63 -23.82 -2.69 22.16
C ALA A 63 -24.22 -1.46 21.35
N ARG A 64 -23.33 -0.99 20.48
CA ARG A 64 -23.59 0.21 19.67
C ARG A 64 -24.63 -0.03 18.59
N VAL A 65 -24.57 -1.17 17.90
CA VAL A 65 -25.54 -1.53 16.86
C VAL A 65 -26.93 -1.78 17.47
N THR A 66 -26.99 -2.53 18.58
CA THR A 66 -28.28 -2.87 19.23
C THR A 66 -28.85 -1.77 20.10
N ASP A 67 -28.07 -0.73 20.39
CA ASP A 67 -28.37 0.34 21.35
C ASP A 67 -28.73 -0.20 22.74
N GLU A 68 -28.10 -1.32 23.12
CA GLU A 68 -28.31 -1.99 24.39
C GLU A 68 -27.02 -2.01 25.19
N ASP A 69 -27.12 -1.86 26.52
CA ASP A 69 -25.97 -2.12 27.37
C ASP A 69 -25.65 -3.61 27.38
N ILE A 70 -24.37 -3.90 27.20
CA ILE A 70 -23.84 -5.24 27.19
C ILE A 70 -22.84 -5.32 28.33
N ASP A 71 -23.17 -6.13 29.31
CA ASP A 71 -22.25 -6.48 30.39
C ASP A 71 -21.50 -7.75 29.96
N SER A 72 -20.17 -7.65 29.85
CA SER A 72 -19.31 -8.78 29.48
C SER A 72 -19.41 -9.93 30.50
N ALA A 73 -19.76 -9.63 31.76
CA ALA A 73 -19.99 -10.63 32.79
C ALA A 73 -21.17 -11.57 32.49
N GLU A 74 -22.16 -11.11 31.70
CA GLU A 74 -23.27 -11.97 31.26
C GLU A 74 -22.78 -13.12 30.38
N PHE A 75 -21.66 -12.94 29.66
CA PHE A 75 -21.12 -13.92 28.73
C PHE A 75 -20.06 -14.83 29.35
N TYR A 76 -19.74 -14.63 30.62
CA TYR A 76 -18.70 -15.38 31.31
C TYR A 76 -19.24 -16.68 31.90
N ASP A 77 -18.76 -17.82 31.41
CA ASP A 77 -19.03 -19.12 32.00
C ASP A 77 -18.04 -19.38 33.13
N LYS A 78 -18.54 -19.33 34.37
CA LYS A 78 -17.74 -19.56 35.59
C LYS A 78 -17.17 -20.97 35.67
N HIS A 79 -17.85 -21.97 35.10
CA HIS A 79 -17.45 -23.37 35.22
C HIS A 79 -16.23 -23.68 34.36
N TYR A 80 -16.20 -23.14 33.14
CA TYR A 80 -15.10 -23.33 32.21
C TYR A 80 -14.10 -22.17 32.20
N ASN A 81 -14.38 -21.07 32.91
CA ASN A 81 -13.55 -19.87 32.96
C ASN A 81 -13.28 -19.30 31.55
N VAL A 82 -14.30 -19.35 30.70
CA VAL A 82 -14.26 -18.87 29.30
C VAL A 82 -15.46 -17.98 29.02
N VAL A 83 -15.27 -17.00 28.15
CA VAL A 83 -16.38 -16.21 27.60
C VAL A 83 -17.06 -17.06 26.53
N GLN A 84 -18.36 -17.34 26.70
CA GLN A 84 -19.14 -18.11 25.76
C GLN A 84 -20.23 -17.25 25.13
N THR A 85 -20.18 -17.13 23.79
CA THR A 85 -21.24 -16.54 22.98
C THR A 85 -22.39 -17.51 22.70
N ARG A 86 -22.22 -18.79 23.06
CA ARG A 86 -23.20 -19.88 22.85
C ARG A 86 -24.40 -19.82 23.79
N ASN A 87 -24.34 -19.03 24.85
CA ASN A 87 -25.48 -18.87 25.73
C ASN A 87 -26.60 -18.12 25.00
N GLN A 88 -27.85 -18.49 25.26
CA GLN A 88 -29.09 -17.87 24.76
C GLN A 88 -29.17 -16.34 24.97
N ILE A 89 -28.15 -15.72 25.56
CA ILE A 89 -28.01 -14.28 25.80
C ILE A 89 -27.89 -13.52 24.48
N VAL A 90 -27.01 -13.95 23.56
CA VAL A 90 -26.88 -13.28 22.24
C VAL A 90 -28.21 -13.34 21.50
N GLU A 91 -28.81 -14.53 21.42
CA GLU A 91 -30.10 -14.75 20.77
C GLU A 91 -31.23 -13.92 21.40
N ARG A 92 -31.31 -13.88 22.74
CA ARG A 92 -32.30 -13.05 23.44
C ARG A 92 -32.08 -11.56 23.21
N LYS A 93 -30.84 -11.08 23.21
CA LYS A 93 -30.52 -9.67 22.89
C LYS A 93 -30.88 -9.34 21.44
N LEU A 94 -30.52 -10.20 20.49
CA LEU A 94 -30.90 -10.07 19.07
C LEU A 94 -32.41 -10.12 18.86
N ALA A 95 -33.13 -11.01 19.53
CA ALA A 95 -34.59 -11.11 19.43
C ALA A 95 -35.29 -9.86 20.00
N ARG A 96 -34.81 -9.34 21.14
CA ARG A 96 -35.31 -8.08 21.71
C ARG A 96 -35.02 -6.90 20.79
N TRP A 97 -33.80 -6.82 20.26
CA TRP A 97 -33.43 -5.81 19.28
C TRP A 97 -34.35 -5.89 18.04
N LYS A 98 -34.52 -7.07 17.44
CA LYS A 98 -35.40 -7.30 16.28
C LYS A 98 -36.83 -6.82 16.55
N LYS A 99 -37.39 -7.14 17.73
CA LYS A 99 -38.72 -6.68 18.13
C LYS A 99 -38.81 -5.16 18.25
N ARG A 100 -37.75 -4.48 18.72
CA ARG A 100 -37.69 -2.99 18.77
C ARG A 100 -37.64 -2.40 17.36
N GLU A 101 -36.89 -3.02 16.46
CA GLU A 101 -36.80 -2.59 15.06
C GLU A 101 -38.15 -2.70 14.35
N GLU A 102 -38.82 -3.85 14.45
CA GLU A 102 -40.17 -4.07 13.89
C GLU A 102 -41.21 -3.07 14.42
N ALA A 103 -41.10 -2.67 15.69
CA ALA A 103 -41.99 -1.66 16.28
C ALA A 103 -41.67 -0.23 15.81
N SER A 104 -40.43 0.06 15.44
CA SER A 104 -39.96 1.40 15.05
C SER A 104 -40.30 1.73 13.60
N ASP A 105 -40.41 0.72 12.71
CA ASP A 105 -40.83 0.89 11.32
C ASP A 105 -42.25 1.48 11.17
N VAL A 106 -43.06 1.44 12.24
CA VAL A 106 -44.43 1.99 12.28
C VAL A 106 -44.46 3.52 12.42
N VAL A 107 -43.38 4.16 12.90
CA VAL A 107 -43.37 5.58 13.36
C VAL A 107 -42.70 6.55 12.35
N GLY A 108 -42.37 6.09 11.14
CA GLY A 108 -41.96 6.98 10.03
C GLY A 108 -40.56 7.60 10.14
N CYS A 109 -39.81 7.38 11.22
CA CYS A 109 -38.38 7.66 11.29
C CYS A 109 -37.62 6.38 10.98
N SER A 110 -36.94 6.29 9.83
CA SER A 110 -36.31 5.03 9.39
C SER A 110 -35.28 4.54 10.42
N PRO A 111 -35.58 3.49 11.21
CA PRO A 111 -34.65 2.99 12.21
C PRO A 111 -33.36 2.45 11.57
N ALA A 112 -33.40 2.09 10.28
CA ALA A 112 -32.24 1.78 9.46
C ALA A 112 -31.19 2.91 9.43
N ARG A 113 -31.63 4.18 9.40
CA ARG A 113 -30.73 5.34 9.40
C ARG A 113 -29.97 5.46 10.72
N ALA A 114 -30.66 5.31 11.85
CA ALA A 114 -30.02 5.39 13.17
C ALA A 114 -29.03 4.23 13.37
N ARG A 115 -29.36 3.02 12.90
CA ARG A 115 -28.44 1.88 12.91
C ARG A 115 -27.16 2.16 12.11
N TYR A 116 -27.31 2.72 10.91
CA TYR A 116 -26.17 3.05 10.07
C TYR A 116 -25.21 4.02 10.75
N VAL A 117 -25.73 5.10 11.35
CA VAL A 117 -24.88 6.09 12.04
C VAL A 117 -24.13 5.44 13.19
N ARG A 118 -24.81 4.62 14.01
CA ARG A 118 -24.17 3.94 15.15
C ARG A 118 -23.12 2.93 14.73
N ALA A 119 -23.38 2.16 13.66
CA ALA A 119 -22.43 1.19 13.13
C ALA A 119 -21.20 1.89 12.52
N SER A 120 -21.42 2.96 11.76
CA SER A 120 -20.34 3.75 11.16
C SER A 120 -19.47 4.45 12.21
N ASP A 121 -20.09 5.04 13.24
CA ASP A 121 -19.37 5.65 14.37
C ASP A 121 -18.50 4.62 15.10
N ALA A 122 -19.06 3.44 15.40
CA ALA A 122 -18.32 2.35 16.02
C ALA A 122 -17.11 1.93 15.16
N LEU A 123 -17.33 1.67 13.87
CA LEU A 123 -16.27 1.24 12.95
C LEU A 123 -15.19 2.33 12.79
N LEU A 124 -15.58 3.61 12.78
CA LEU A 124 -14.63 4.72 12.75
C LEU A 124 -13.75 4.77 14.00
N ILE A 125 -14.31 4.52 15.19
CA ILE A 125 -13.56 4.47 16.45
C ILE A 125 -12.53 3.34 16.40
N ALA A 126 -12.92 2.13 15.98
CA ALA A 126 -11.98 1.02 15.87
C ALA A 126 -10.91 1.25 14.81
N ARG A 127 -11.28 1.78 13.65
CA ARG A 127 -10.32 2.14 12.60
C ARG A 127 -9.27 3.10 13.13
N ARG A 128 -9.70 4.19 13.78
CA ARG A 128 -8.80 5.18 14.40
C ARG A 128 -7.89 4.53 15.44
N PHE A 129 -8.42 3.67 16.30
CA PHE A 129 -7.64 2.96 17.29
C PHE A 129 -6.56 2.08 16.65
N ILE A 130 -6.94 1.22 15.70
CA ILE A 130 -6.03 0.30 15.02
C ILE A 130 -4.94 1.08 14.27
N SER A 131 -5.35 2.04 13.44
CA SER A 131 -4.43 2.86 12.65
C SER A 131 -3.42 3.63 13.52
N LYS A 132 -3.83 4.08 14.71
CA LYS A 132 -2.99 4.85 15.62
C LYS A 132 -2.07 4.00 16.51
N HIS A 133 -2.58 2.88 17.02
CA HIS A 133 -1.91 2.14 18.09
C HIS A 133 -1.30 0.81 17.64
N VAL A 134 -1.74 0.26 16.50
CA VAL A 134 -1.47 -1.15 16.17
C VAL A 134 -1.08 -1.39 14.72
N SER A 135 -1.25 -0.40 13.84
CA SER A 135 -0.83 -0.47 12.44
C SER A 135 0.46 0.30 12.20
N HIS A 136 1.19 -0.10 11.16
CA HIS A 136 2.15 0.81 10.56
C HIS A 136 1.37 1.93 9.87
N GLY A 137 1.71 3.18 10.19
CA GLY A 137 1.02 4.34 9.63
C GLY A 137 1.23 4.44 8.11
N ALA A 138 0.14 4.62 7.37
CA ALA A 138 0.20 5.22 6.06
C ALA A 138 0.40 6.72 6.28
N GLN A 139 1.58 7.25 6.00
CA GLN A 139 1.77 8.69 6.00
C GLN A 139 1.45 9.19 4.60
N GLU A 140 0.44 10.05 4.52
CA GLU A 140 0.32 11.00 3.42
C GLU A 140 1.38 12.06 3.68
N ASP A 141 2.39 12.16 2.81
CA ASP A 141 3.16 13.41 2.74
C ASP A 141 2.19 14.54 2.32
N ASP A 142 2.53 15.80 2.61
CA ASP A 142 1.71 16.98 2.27
C ASP A 142 1.37 17.06 0.75
N ASP A 143 2.02 16.26 -0.08
CA ASP A 143 1.80 16.14 -1.53
C ASP A 143 0.93 14.92 -1.95
N GLY A 144 0.36 14.19 -0.99
CA GLY A 144 -0.49 13.02 -1.23
C GLY A 144 0.26 11.75 -1.66
N ARG A 145 1.60 11.73 -1.58
CA ARG A 145 2.41 10.53 -1.86
C ARG A 145 2.61 9.69 -0.59
N PRO A 146 2.80 8.36 -0.71
CA PRO A 146 3.19 7.54 0.42
C PRO A 146 4.60 7.96 0.86
N GLY A 147 4.69 8.64 1.99
CA GLY A 147 5.95 9.19 2.45
C GLY A 147 6.96 8.14 2.86
N TYR A 148 8.20 8.34 2.43
CA TYR A 148 9.33 7.49 2.82
C TYR A 148 9.77 7.85 4.25
N ARG A 149 9.33 7.08 5.25
CA ARG A 149 9.95 7.10 6.59
C ARG A 149 10.72 5.83 6.88
N HIS A 150 11.83 6.03 7.58
CA HIS A 150 12.62 4.98 8.21
C HIS A 150 11.73 4.20 9.20
N GLU A 151 11.68 2.86 9.10
CA GLU A 151 10.91 1.96 10.00
C GLU A 151 11.14 2.29 11.48
N THR A 152 12.37 2.69 11.81
CA THR A 152 12.81 3.12 13.15
C THR A 152 12.02 4.30 13.69
N ASP A 153 11.64 5.25 12.83
CA ASP A 153 11.00 6.53 13.19
C ASP A 153 9.53 6.33 13.64
N THR A 154 8.86 5.31 13.10
CA THR A 154 7.50 4.90 13.51
C THR A 154 7.51 4.23 14.89
N CYS A 155 8.51 3.37 15.16
CA CYS A 155 8.67 2.73 16.46
C CYS A 155 9.13 3.70 17.56
N THR A 156 10.05 4.62 17.26
CA THR A 156 10.57 5.58 18.25
C THR A 156 9.60 6.73 18.54
N ARG A 157 8.81 7.22 17.57
CA ARG A 157 7.90 8.35 17.82
C ARG A 157 6.74 8.03 18.77
N LEU A 158 6.28 6.78 18.80
CA LEU A 158 5.14 6.44 19.66
C LEU A 158 5.52 5.75 20.97
N ASN A 159 6.74 5.23 21.12
CA ASN A 159 7.16 4.47 22.30
C ASN A 159 6.06 3.47 22.74
N ASN A 160 5.34 2.91 21.76
CA ASN A 160 4.04 2.30 21.97
C ASN A 160 4.29 0.85 22.33
N ALA A 161 4.57 0.59 23.61
CA ALA A 161 4.66 -0.78 24.14
C ALA A 161 3.45 -1.63 23.70
N VAL A 162 2.30 -0.98 23.48
CA VAL A 162 1.09 -1.54 22.89
C VAL A 162 1.33 -2.23 21.53
N HIS A 163 2.07 -1.62 20.61
CA HIS A 163 2.26 -2.15 19.26
C HIS A 163 3.07 -3.45 19.24
N GLU A 164 3.98 -3.61 20.20
CA GLU A 164 4.75 -4.85 20.36
C GLU A 164 3.99 -5.93 21.13
N ALA A 165 3.08 -5.54 22.02
CA ALA A 165 2.40 -6.45 22.91
C ALA A 165 1.03 -6.96 22.44
N VAL A 166 0.41 -6.27 21.47
CA VAL A 166 -0.89 -6.68 20.94
C VAL A 166 -0.73 -7.82 19.93
N ASP A 167 -1.64 -8.80 20.00
CA ASP A 167 -1.67 -9.91 19.05
C ASP A 167 -1.91 -9.39 17.62
N THR A 168 -0.97 -9.69 16.73
CA THR A 168 -0.98 -9.21 15.34
C THR A 168 -2.09 -9.85 14.50
N LYS A 169 -2.48 -11.10 14.79
CA LYS A 169 -3.59 -11.80 14.13
C LYS A 169 -4.93 -11.26 14.61
N LEU A 170 -5.06 -10.94 15.90
CA LEU A 170 -6.26 -10.31 16.43
C LEU A 170 -6.49 -8.97 15.73
N THR A 171 -5.47 -8.12 15.67
CA THR A 171 -5.52 -6.82 14.99
C THR A 171 -5.91 -6.95 13.52
N LEU A 172 -5.28 -7.89 12.81
CA LEU A 172 -5.62 -8.19 11.42
C LEU A 172 -7.09 -8.62 11.28
N SER A 173 -7.57 -9.50 12.16
CA SER A 173 -8.94 -10.00 12.12
C SER A 173 -9.96 -8.86 12.29
N ILE A 174 -9.66 -7.89 13.16
CA ILE A 174 -10.50 -6.71 13.36
C ILE A 174 -10.49 -5.83 12.13
N ALA A 175 -9.30 -5.56 11.57
CA ALA A 175 -9.16 -4.74 10.38
C ALA A 175 -9.93 -5.36 9.19
N VAL A 176 -9.80 -6.67 8.97
CA VAL A 176 -10.51 -7.39 7.90
C VAL A 176 -12.02 -7.37 8.13
N LEU A 177 -12.49 -7.67 9.35
CA LEU A 177 -13.91 -7.61 9.68
C LEU A 177 -14.45 -6.19 9.48
N GLY A 178 -13.72 -5.19 9.95
CA GLY A 178 -14.07 -3.78 9.83
C GLY A 178 -14.17 -3.31 8.37
N GLU A 179 -13.22 -3.71 7.53
CA GLU A 179 -13.21 -3.44 6.10
C GLU A 179 -14.41 -4.11 5.40
N ILE A 180 -14.69 -5.39 5.70
CA ILE A 180 -15.85 -6.09 5.14
C ILE A 180 -17.14 -5.41 5.59
N LEU A 181 -17.28 -5.11 6.88
CA LEU A 181 -18.45 -4.41 7.41
C LEU A 181 -18.59 -2.98 6.88
N GLN A 182 -17.50 -2.35 6.43
CA GLN A 182 -17.52 -1.07 5.72
C GLN A 182 -18.01 -1.22 4.29
N ARG A 183 -17.59 -2.28 3.59
CA ARG A 183 -18.00 -2.57 2.22
C ARG A 183 -19.46 -3.00 2.11
N GLU A 184 -19.92 -3.86 3.01
CA GLU A 184 -21.29 -4.40 2.99
C GLU A 184 -22.33 -3.42 3.58
N ARG A 185 -21.94 -2.17 3.91
CA ARG A 185 -22.92 -1.17 4.38
C ARG A 185 -23.86 -0.80 3.22
N PRO A 186 -25.17 -0.67 3.48
CA PRO A 186 -26.09 -0.12 2.50
C PRO A 186 -25.63 1.28 2.08
N GLY A 187 -25.70 1.59 0.79
CA GLY A 187 -25.50 2.96 0.31
C GLY A 187 -26.49 3.93 0.95
N PRO A 188 -26.17 5.23 1.00
CA PRO A 188 -27.12 6.23 1.49
C PRO A 188 -28.43 6.15 0.67
N PRO A 189 -29.60 6.26 1.31
CA PRO A 189 -30.87 6.21 0.58
C PRO A 189 -30.95 7.35 -0.44
N GLU A 190 -31.27 7.02 -1.70
CA GLU A 190 -31.30 7.95 -2.85
C GLU A 190 -32.30 9.12 -2.69
N THR A 191 -33.21 9.04 -1.72
CA THR A 191 -34.29 10.02 -1.54
C THR A 191 -33.95 11.11 -0.50
N GLY A 192 -33.52 12.27 -0.99
CA GLY A 192 -34.08 13.56 -0.56
C GLY A 192 -33.61 14.21 0.73
N CYS A 193 -32.34 14.10 1.12
CA CYS A 193 -31.79 14.88 2.25
C CYS A 193 -30.65 15.81 1.82
N ALA A 194 -30.92 16.71 0.88
CA ALA A 194 -30.03 17.82 0.57
C ALA A 194 -29.70 18.58 1.87
N GLY A 195 -28.42 18.58 2.28
CA GLY A 195 -27.91 19.37 3.40
C GLY A 195 -27.45 18.61 4.64
N ARG A 196 -27.38 17.26 4.63
CA ARG A 196 -26.66 16.49 5.67
C ARG A 196 -25.62 15.51 5.11
N ASP A 197 -25.21 15.69 3.86
CA ASP A 197 -24.33 14.77 3.13
C ASP A 197 -22.92 14.66 3.74
N GLU A 198 -22.51 15.63 4.58
CA GLU A 198 -21.20 15.64 5.25
C GLU A 198 -20.95 14.43 6.16
N PHE A 199 -22.00 13.81 6.72
CA PHE A 199 -21.89 12.63 7.59
C PHE A 199 -22.14 11.30 6.87
N TRP A 200 -22.54 11.34 5.59
CA TRP A 200 -22.90 10.17 4.79
C TRP A 200 -21.95 10.06 3.61
N GLN A 201 -20.68 9.75 3.91
CA GLN A 201 -19.76 9.37 2.85
C GLN A 201 -20.27 8.07 2.20
N ASP A 202 -20.32 8.07 0.88
CA ASP A 202 -20.56 6.85 0.12
C ASP A 202 -19.50 5.82 0.58
N PRO A 203 -19.89 4.62 1.04
CA PRO A 203 -18.94 3.56 1.39
C PRO A 203 -17.92 3.25 0.29
N SER A 204 -18.27 3.51 -0.97
CA SER A 204 -17.38 3.38 -2.12
C SER A 204 -16.29 4.46 -2.17
N SER A 205 -16.56 5.64 -1.59
CA SER A 205 -15.68 6.81 -1.51
C SER A 205 -14.86 6.89 -0.22
N GLU A 206 -15.27 6.17 0.84
CA GLU A 206 -14.57 6.16 2.12
C GLU A 206 -13.23 5.41 2.01
N SER A 207 -12.17 5.97 2.61
CA SER A 207 -10.88 5.29 2.72
C SER A 207 -11.04 3.91 3.38
N ARG A 208 -10.66 2.86 2.66
CA ARG A 208 -10.64 1.47 3.15
C ARG A 208 -9.40 1.15 3.98
N ARG A 209 -8.59 2.15 4.28
CA ARG A 209 -7.35 1.98 5.04
C ARG A 209 -7.68 1.77 6.51
N TRP A 210 -7.57 0.54 6.98
CA TRP A 210 -7.56 0.21 8.41
C TRP A 210 -6.18 0.31 9.04
N GLY A 211 -5.18 0.74 8.25
CA GLY A 211 -3.76 0.76 8.58
C GLY A 211 -3.06 -0.51 8.12
N TYR A 212 -1.72 -0.44 8.00
CA TYR A 212 -0.95 -1.58 7.50
C TYR A 212 -0.70 -2.61 8.59
N SER A 213 -1.09 -3.86 8.31
CA SER A 213 -1.03 -4.96 9.27
C SER A 213 0.40 -5.46 9.48
N LYS A 214 0.88 -5.42 10.73
CA LYS A 214 2.16 -6.02 11.14
C LYS A 214 2.23 -7.51 10.79
N TYR A 215 1.13 -8.24 10.96
CA TYR A 215 1.06 -9.66 10.58
C TYR A 215 1.32 -9.84 9.07
N CYS A 216 0.63 -9.06 8.23
CA CYS A 216 0.79 -9.15 6.77
C CYS A 216 2.22 -8.81 6.34
N ARG A 217 2.82 -7.74 6.87
CA ARG A 217 4.24 -7.41 6.60
C ARG A 217 5.19 -8.53 7.00
N GLN A 218 4.99 -9.13 8.17
CA GLN A 218 5.80 -10.27 8.62
C GLN A 218 5.64 -11.47 7.68
N GLN A 219 4.41 -11.78 7.25
CA GLN A 219 4.14 -12.84 6.28
C GLN A 219 4.77 -12.54 4.91
N LEU A 220 4.66 -11.32 4.40
CA LEU A 220 5.33 -10.90 3.15
C LEU A 220 6.85 -11.09 3.25
N LYS A 221 7.47 -10.64 4.35
CA LYS A 221 8.91 -10.86 4.62
C LYS A 221 9.25 -12.35 4.67
N GLN A 222 8.43 -13.19 5.33
CA GLN A 222 8.61 -14.65 5.38
C GLN A 222 8.43 -15.33 4.01
N ASN A 223 7.64 -14.72 3.12
CA ASN A 223 7.38 -15.19 1.76
C ASN A 223 8.34 -14.59 0.72
N ASN A 224 9.51 -14.10 1.17
CA ASN A 224 10.59 -13.54 0.35
C ASN A 224 10.18 -12.33 -0.51
N TRP A 225 9.20 -11.53 -0.07
CA TRP A 225 8.96 -10.24 -0.70
C TRP A 225 10.08 -9.25 -0.38
N CYS A 226 10.43 -8.38 -1.33
CA CYS A 226 11.44 -7.36 -1.08
C CYS A 226 10.92 -6.34 -0.05
N PRO A 227 11.70 -5.99 0.98
CA PRO A 227 11.36 -4.91 1.91
C PRO A 227 10.97 -3.59 1.21
N SER A 228 11.63 -3.22 0.11
CA SER A 228 11.31 -2.00 -0.65
C SER A 228 9.98 -2.07 -1.43
N GLU A 229 9.51 -3.29 -1.77
CA GLU A 229 8.25 -3.49 -2.51
C GLU A 229 7.04 -3.52 -1.58
N ILE A 230 7.21 -3.91 -0.31
CA ILE A 230 6.12 -4.04 0.64
C ILE A 230 5.35 -2.71 0.82
N PRO A 231 6.00 -1.54 1.06
CA PRO A 231 5.29 -0.26 1.13
C PRO A 231 4.56 0.10 -0.16
N TRP A 232 5.14 -0.25 -1.31
CA TRP A 232 4.53 0.02 -2.62
C TRP A 232 3.29 -0.84 -2.86
N LEU A 233 3.35 -2.11 -2.47
CA LEU A 233 2.21 -3.03 -2.46
C LEU A 233 1.07 -2.49 -1.60
N GLU A 234 1.41 -2.06 -0.38
CA GLU A 234 0.49 -1.49 0.59
C GLU A 234 -0.12 -0.16 0.14
N SER A 235 0.63 0.68 -0.58
CA SER A 235 0.09 1.92 -1.15
C SER A 235 -0.83 1.67 -2.36
N THR A 236 -0.50 0.66 -3.17
CA THR A 236 -1.25 0.30 -4.39
C THR A 236 -2.52 -0.48 -4.06
N MET A 237 -2.47 -1.31 -3.01
CA MET A 237 -3.60 -2.08 -2.49
C MET A 237 -3.90 -1.63 -1.05
N PRO A 238 -4.62 -0.51 -0.87
CA PRO A 238 -4.81 0.10 0.43
C PRO A 238 -5.72 -0.69 1.38
N GLY A 239 -6.44 -1.70 0.90
CA GLY A 239 -7.28 -2.56 1.73
C GLY A 239 -6.47 -3.68 2.39
N VAL A 240 -6.79 -3.97 3.65
CA VAL A 240 -6.12 -4.99 4.45
C VAL A 240 -6.42 -6.40 3.93
N SER A 241 -7.60 -6.62 3.33
CA SER A 241 -7.94 -7.93 2.75
C SER A 241 -7.08 -8.27 1.54
N GLU A 242 -6.81 -7.31 0.66
CA GLU A 242 -5.97 -7.46 -0.52
C GLU A 242 -4.52 -7.72 -0.12
N VAL A 243 -3.99 -6.97 0.84
CA VAL A 243 -2.64 -7.19 1.38
C VAL A 243 -2.53 -8.53 2.09
N TYR A 244 -3.58 -8.96 2.82
CA TYR A 244 -3.62 -10.29 3.41
C TYR A 244 -3.56 -11.39 2.34
N TYR A 245 -4.36 -11.26 1.27
CA TYR A 245 -4.30 -12.18 0.14
C TYR A 245 -2.91 -12.22 -0.50
N ALA A 246 -2.30 -11.07 -0.77
CA ALA A 246 -0.95 -10.98 -1.31
C ALA A 246 0.08 -11.62 -0.37
N SER A 247 -0.05 -11.40 0.94
CA SER A 247 0.83 -11.97 1.95
C SER A 247 0.77 -13.50 2.04
N SER A 248 -0.31 -14.13 1.55
CA SER A 248 -0.43 -15.60 1.48
C SER A 248 0.34 -16.21 0.31
N LYS A 249 0.80 -15.40 -0.65
CA LYS A 249 1.51 -15.85 -1.85
C LYS A 249 3.01 -15.67 -1.65
N ARG A 250 3.78 -16.69 -2.05
CA ARG A 250 5.21 -16.55 -2.24
C ARG A 250 5.45 -15.59 -3.40
N HIS A 251 6.43 -14.72 -3.24
CA HIS A 251 6.86 -13.87 -4.34
C HIS A 251 7.29 -14.76 -5.51
N LYS A 252 6.88 -14.41 -6.74
CA LYS A 252 7.16 -15.22 -7.94
C LYS A 252 8.65 -15.45 -8.14
N ARG A 253 9.47 -14.49 -7.69
CA ARG A 253 10.91 -14.52 -7.81
C ARG A 253 11.55 -14.80 -6.46
N GLN A 254 12.31 -15.87 -6.39
CA GLN A 254 12.97 -16.32 -5.16
C GLN A 254 14.37 -15.70 -5.03
N TYR A 255 14.47 -14.37 -5.03
CA TYR A 255 15.75 -13.72 -4.78
C TYR A 255 16.05 -13.67 -3.28
N ASN A 256 17.35 -13.58 -2.97
CA ASN A 256 17.78 -13.25 -1.63
C ASN A 256 17.65 -11.74 -1.39
N HIS A 257 16.56 -11.34 -0.74
CA HIS A 257 16.31 -9.95 -0.35
C HIS A 257 16.86 -9.59 1.04
N SER A 258 17.74 -10.41 1.65
CA SER A 258 18.26 -10.15 3.01
C SER A 258 19.06 -8.85 3.14
N ALA A 259 19.66 -8.37 2.05
CA ALA A 259 20.41 -7.11 2.00
C ALA A 259 19.55 -5.90 1.60
N CYS A 260 18.29 -6.11 1.22
CA CYS A 260 17.39 -5.03 0.79
C CYS A 260 16.94 -4.20 1.99
N SER A 261 16.76 -2.90 1.77
CA SER A 261 16.17 -1.97 2.73
C SER A 261 14.77 -1.55 2.27
N LEU A 262 14.09 -0.73 3.06
CA LEU A 262 12.83 -0.10 2.62
C LEU A 262 13.03 0.88 1.46
N ALA A 263 14.21 1.48 1.33
CA ALA A 263 14.53 2.44 0.26
C ALA A 263 14.87 1.74 -1.04
N GLU A 264 15.52 0.60 -0.95
CA GLU A 264 16.28 0.07 -2.08
C GLU A 264 16.28 -1.45 -2.07
N CYS A 265 15.88 -2.01 -3.21
CA CYS A 265 16.10 -3.40 -3.53
C CYS A 265 17.58 -3.58 -3.92
N LYS A 266 18.30 -4.39 -3.14
CA LYS A 266 19.70 -4.77 -3.42
C LYS A 266 19.84 -6.17 -4.02
N ALA A 267 18.72 -6.83 -4.36
CA ALA A 267 18.78 -8.11 -5.03
C ALA A 267 19.38 -7.91 -6.44
N PRO A 268 20.26 -8.81 -6.90
CA PRO A 268 20.76 -8.76 -8.27
C PRO A 268 19.63 -9.09 -9.27
N PRO A 269 19.69 -8.56 -10.51
CA PRO A 269 18.78 -8.98 -11.58
C PRO A 269 18.83 -10.51 -11.80
N LEU A 270 17.71 -11.13 -12.18
CA LEU A 270 17.68 -12.52 -12.67
C LEU A 270 18.65 -12.68 -13.85
N GLU A 271 18.56 -11.72 -14.77
CA GLU A 271 19.30 -11.69 -16.03
C GLU A 271 19.58 -10.23 -16.36
N ALA A 272 20.71 -9.69 -15.89
CA ALA A 272 21.22 -8.48 -16.52
C ALA A 272 21.46 -8.86 -17.99
N LEU A 273 20.92 -8.09 -18.94
CA LEU A 273 21.19 -8.36 -20.35
C LEU A 273 22.69 -8.24 -20.56
N GLY A 274 23.33 -9.40 -20.74
CA GLY A 274 24.75 -9.51 -21.05
C GLY A 274 25.05 -8.87 -22.39
N HIS A 275 26.28 -9.03 -22.87
CA HIS A 275 26.62 -8.64 -24.23
C HIS A 275 25.66 -9.27 -25.26
N VAL A 276 25.38 -8.56 -26.35
CA VAL A 276 24.60 -9.13 -27.46
C VAL A 276 25.50 -10.13 -28.19
N GLU A 277 25.06 -11.39 -28.27
CA GLU A 277 25.78 -12.44 -29.01
C GLU A 277 25.90 -12.05 -30.48
N GLY A 278 27.11 -12.16 -31.04
CA GLY A 278 27.40 -11.81 -32.43
C GLY A 278 27.67 -10.33 -32.71
N GLU A 279 27.35 -9.40 -31.79
CA GLU A 279 27.63 -7.96 -31.97
C GLU A 279 28.97 -7.51 -31.37
N CYS A 280 29.52 -8.29 -30.43
CA CYS A 280 30.84 -8.03 -29.84
C CYS A 280 31.47 -9.31 -29.27
N ASP A 281 32.74 -9.21 -28.89
CA ASP A 281 33.56 -10.25 -28.27
C ASP A 281 33.38 -10.37 -26.75
N GLY A 282 32.36 -9.72 -26.19
CA GLY A 282 32.13 -9.65 -24.75
C GLY A 282 33.02 -8.67 -24.00
N LYS A 283 33.77 -7.79 -24.69
CA LYS A 283 34.68 -6.81 -24.06
C LYS A 283 34.38 -5.36 -24.41
N CYS A 284 33.20 -5.07 -24.97
CA CYS A 284 32.83 -3.69 -25.29
C CYS A 284 32.62 -2.85 -24.02
N ALA A 285 32.85 -1.54 -24.14
CA ALA A 285 32.71 -0.62 -23.01
C ALA A 285 31.28 -0.54 -22.46
N ASP A 286 31.18 -0.12 -21.21
CA ASP A 286 29.95 0.33 -20.56
C ASP A 286 29.78 1.84 -20.76
N LEU A 287 28.66 2.24 -21.35
CA LEU A 287 28.40 3.64 -21.66
C LEU A 287 27.25 4.16 -20.81
N GLY A 288 27.38 5.41 -20.37
CA GLY A 288 26.36 6.14 -19.64
C GLY A 288 26.48 7.63 -19.93
N LEU A 289 25.48 8.40 -19.55
CA LEU A 289 25.49 9.85 -19.64
C LEU A 289 26.08 10.50 -18.38
N ASP A 290 26.57 11.73 -18.51
CA ASP A 290 26.83 12.57 -17.34
C ASP A 290 25.50 12.95 -16.69
N GLU A 291 25.33 12.55 -15.43
CA GLU A 291 24.13 12.80 -14.63
C GLU A 291 23.83 14.30 -14.52
N LYS A 292 24.86 15.15 -14.43
CA LYS A 292 24.68 16.60 -14.35
C LYS A 292 24.11 17.20 -15.63
N GLU A 293 24.47 16.65 -16.77
CA GLU A 293 23.94 17.08 -18.07
C GLU A 293 22.47 16.67 -18.22
N VAL A 294 22.13 15.43 -17.82
CA VAL A 294 20.73 14.97 -17.80
C VAL A 294 19.87 15.87 -16.91
N GLU A 295 20.35 16.18 -15.70
CA GLU A 295 19.66 17.09 -14.78
C GLU A 295 19.51 18.49 -15.37
N ARG A 296 20.55 19.03 -16.01
CA ARG A 296 20.51 20.34 -16.67
C ARG A 296 19.41 20.40 -17.73
N VAL A 297 19.29 19.38 -18.57
CA VAL A 297 18.28 19.32 -19.65
C VAL A 297 16.87 19.26 -19.06
N ILE A 298 16.64 18.43 -18.04
CA ILE A 298 15.32 18.29 -17.41
C ILE A 298 14.92 19.56 -16.67
N ASN A 299 15.84 20.19 -15.94
CA ASN A 299 15.59 21.45 -15.24
C ASN A 299 15.29 22.60 -16.21
N ALA A 300 15.81 22.54 -17.44
CA ALA A 300 15.45 23.48 -18.51
C ALA A 300 14.03 23.21 -19.09
N GLY A 301 13.29 22.24 -18.56
CA GLY A 301 11.95 21.87 -19.02
C GLY A 301 11.95 21.02 -20.30
N LYS A 302 13.12 20.59 -20.76
CA LYS A 302 13.31 19.75 -21.94
C LYS A 302 13.42 18.27 -21.56
N THR A 303 13.44 17.41 -22.56
CA THR A 303 13.55 15.97 -22.43
C THR A 303 14.89 15.51 -23.01
N PRO A 304 15.71 14.79 -22.22
CA PRO A 304 16.96 14.21 -22.70
C PRO A 304 16.66 13.02 -23.61
N LEU A 305 17.24 13.05 -24.82
CA LEU A 305 17.22 11.94 -25.77
C LEU A 305 18.65 11.54 -26.11
N VAL A 306 18.86 10.31 -26.56
CA VAL A 306 20.20 9.83 -26.92
C VAL A 306 20.25 9.26 -28.33
N THR A 307 21.41 9.38 -28.95
CA THR A 307 21.80 8.55 -30.11
C THR A 307 23.08 7.81 -29.76
N CYS A 308 23.25 6.61 -30.30
CA CYS A 308 24.51 5.88 -30.23
C CYS A 308 25.09 5.78 -31.64
N SER A 309 26.20 6.45 -31.90
CA SER A 309 26.81 6.46 -33.24
C SER A 309 27.09 5.03 -33.70
N SER A 310 26.53 4.62 -34.82
CA SER A 310 26.74 3.28 -35.37
C SER A 310 28.22 2.99 -35.70
N ALA A 311 29.02 4.02 -35.98
CA ALA A 311 30.42 3.90 -36.40
C ALA A 311 31.43 3.83 -35.24
N HIS A 312 31.22 4.63 -34.18
CA HIS A 312 32.16 4.74 -33.05
C HIS A 312 31.57 4.23 -31.74
N GLY A 313 30.26 3.99 -31.70
CA GLY A 313 29.50 3.63 -30.52
C GLY A 313 29.61 4.66 -29.40
N GLU A 314 29.72 5.94 -29.74
CA GLU A 314 29.69 7.05 -28.79
C GLU A 314 28.24 7.46 -28.52
N LEU A 315 27.93 7.75 -27.26
CA LEU A 315 26.63 8.31 -26.86
C LEU A 315 26.63 9.82 -27.05
N SER A 316 25.58 10.34 -27.68
CA SER A 316 25.33 11.77 -27.78
C SER A 316 23.99 12.11 -27.15
N LEU A 317 23.99 13.12 -26.28
CA LEU A 317 22.78 13.65 -25.63
C LEU A 317 22.17 14.77 -26.49
N HIS A 318 20.87 14.70 -26.69
CA HIS A 318 20.08 15.68 -27.42
C HIS A 318 19.02 16.26 -26.49
N GLU A 319 18.80 17.57 -26.58
CA GLU A 319 17.74 18.25 -25.84
C GLU A 319 16.50 18.36 -26.73
N PHE A 320 15.38 17.80 -26.30
CA PHE A 320 14.14 17.81 -27.05
C PHE A 320 13.05 18.55 -26.28
N ASP A 321 12.37 19.49 -26.92
CA ASP A 321 11.23 20.17 -26.33
C ASP A 321 9.94 19.49 -26.79
N LEU A 322 9.38 18.68 -25.88
CA LEU A 322 8.12 17.97 -26.14
C LEU A 322 6.96 18.90 -26.49
N LYS A 323 7.01 20.21 -26.23
CA LYS A 323 5.92 21.15 -26.54
C LYS A 323 6.07 21.77 -27.92
N SER A 324 7.29 22.19 -28.28
CA SER A 324 7.55 22.91 -29.54
C SER A 324 7.95 21.98 -30.68
N ASP A 325 8.64 20.89 -30.38
CA ASP A 325 9.20 20.03 -31.41
C ASP A 325 8.11 19.12 -32.02
N PRO A 326 8.22 18.80 -33.32
CA PRO A 326 7.22 18.02 -34.00
C PRO A 326 7.09 16.63 -33.33
N PRO A 327 5.86 16.13 -33.14
CA PRO A 327 5.64 14.75 -32.75
C PRO A 327 6.40 13.83 -33.70
N ALA A 328 6.87 12.69 -33.20
CA ALA A 328 7.47 11.65 -34.03
C ALA A 328 8.92 11.89 -34.53
N ALA A 329 9.69 12.76 -33.86
CA ALA A 329 11.12 12.97 -34.14
C ALA A 329 12.07 12.02 -33.36
N PHE A 330 11.53 11.17 -32.49
CA PHE A 330 12.32 10.25 -31.66
C PHE A 330 11.56 8.96 -31.36
N CYS A 331 12.25 7.93 -30.91
CA CYS A 331 11.64 6.67 -30.43
C CYS A 331 11.78 6.52 -28.91
N ALA A 332 11.02 5.62 -28.29
CA ALA A 332 11.17 5.33 -26.87
C ALA A 332 11.31 3.83 -26.63
N LEU A 333 12.03 3.45 -25.58
CA LEU A 333 12.04 2.10 -25.05
C LEU A 333 11.14 2.05 -23.82
N SER A 334 10.10 1.24 -23.89
CA SER A 334 9.33 0.82 -22.72
C SER A 334 9.90 -0.50 -22.24
N HIS A 335 10.57 -0.49 -21.10
CA HIS A 335 10.89 -1.71 -20.37
C HIS A 335 9.95 -1.77 -19.16
N ALA A 336 9.49 -2.97 -18.83
CA ALA A 336 8.59 -3.16 -17.70
C ALA A 336 9.35 -2.99 -16.38
N TRP A 337 9.57 -1.74 -15.92
CA TRP A 337 9.93 -1.26 -14.56
C TRP A 337 10.98 -2.02 -13.74
N GLU A 338 11.60 -3.05 -14.28
CA GLU A 338 12.67 -3.79 -13.67
C GLU A 338 13.94 -3.04 -14.01
N ASP A 339 14.28 -2.14 -13.09
CA ASP A 339 15.47 -1.29 -12.97
C ASP A 339 16.81 -2.04 -13.14
N MET A 340 16.83 -3.25 -13.69
CA MET A 340 17.98 -4.13 -13.75
C MET A 340 18.20 -4.81 -15.10
N ILE A 341 17.24 -4.77 -16.04
CA ILE A 341 17.38 -5.46 -17.34
C ILE A 341 18.58 -4.90 -18.14
N LEU A 342 18.80 -3.58 -18.10
CA LEU A 342 19.84 -2.91 -18.89
C LEU A 342 21.11 -2.58 -18.13
N ASN A 343 21.19 -2.97 -16.87
CA ASN A 343 22.12 -2.39 -15.94
C ASN A 343 23.25 -3.35 -15.61
N ILE A 344 24.48 -2.87 -15.82
CA ILE A 344 25.66 -3.71 -15.91
C ILE A 344 26.70 -3.42 -14.82
N GLY A 345 26.38 -2.58 -13.83
CA GLY A 345 27.31 -2.31 -12.75
C GLY A 345 26.74 -1.54 -11.56
N LYS A 346 27.61 -1.37 -10.55
CA LYS A 346 27.35 -0.61 -9.33
C LYS A 346 28.20 0.65 -9.31
N ASP A 347 27.64 1.75 -8.85
CA ASP A 347 28.39 2.97 -8.57
C ASP A 347 29.10 2.88 -7.21
N ALA A 348 29.86 3.92 -6.86
CA ALA A 348 30.56 4.00 -5.58
C ALA A 348 29.64 3.94 -4.34
N ARG A 349 28.32 4.16 -4.52
CA ARG A 349 27.30 4.08 -3.47
C ARG A 349 26.66 2.70 -3.38
N GLY A 350 27.07 1.76 -4.25
CA GLY A 350 26.53 0.40 -4.31
C GLY A 350 25.21 0.28 -5.07
N GLY A 351 24.70 1.39 -5.61
CA GLY A 351 23.49 1.44 -6.44
C GLY A 351 23.81 1.24 -7.92
N ASN A 352 22.80 1.00 -8.75
CA ASN A 352 22.95 0.81 -10.20
C ASN A 352 23.67 1.99 -10.87
N ASN A 353 24.78 1.75 -11.59
CA ASN A 353 25.57 2.80 -12.24
C ASN A 353 24.93 3.44 -13.49
N ARG A 354 23.74 2.99 -13.92
CA ARG A 354 22.99 3.49 -15.09
C ARG A 354 23.80 3.48 -16.38
N ARG A 355 24.66 2.47 -16.50
CA ARG A 355 25.43 2.21 -17.71
C ARG A 355 24.84 1.01 -18.43
N VAL A 356 25.05 0.99 -19.74
CA VAL A 356 24.56 -0.05 -20.66
C VAL A 356 25.72 -0.46 -21.57
N TYR A 357 25.81 -1.75 -21.93
CA TYR A 357 26.86 -2.21 -22.83
C TYR A 357 26.76 -1.52 -24.19
N GLN A 358 27.88 -1.07 -24.74
CA GLN A 358 27.95 -0.43 -26.05
C GLN A 358 27.32 -1.28 -27.17
N CYS A 359 27.49 -2.61 -27.13
CA CYS A 359 26.85 -3.51 -28.12
C CYS A 359 25.32 -3.49 -28.02
N ARG A 360 24.76 -3.38 -26.82
CA ARG A 360 23.30 -3.27 -26.61
C ARG A 360 22.79 -1.93 -27.14
N LEU A 361 23.50 -0.84 -26.89
CA LEU A 361 23.14 0.49 -27.40
C LEU A 361 23.21 0.56 -28.93
N ARG A 362 24.25 -0.03 -29.54
CA ARG A 362 24.33 -0.15 -31.01
C ARG A 362 23.18 -0.97 -31.58
N LYS A 363 22.85 -2.10 -30.93
CA LYS A 363 21.68 -2.89 -31.32
C LYS A 363 20.38 -2.09 -31.19
N MET A 364 20.16 -1.39 -30.07
CA MET A 364 18.98 -0.52 -29.89
C MET A 364 18.89 0.54 -30.98
N GLN A 365 20.01 1.23 -31.29
CA GLN A 365 20.04 2.23 -32.35
C GLN A 365 19.67 1.62 -33.71
N SER A 366 20.23 0.45 -34.03
CA SER A 366 19.90 -0.29 -35.26
C SER A 366 18.41 -0.66 -35.31
N ASP A 367 17.87 -1.19 -34.20
CA ASP A 367 16.45 -1.59 -34.11
C ASP A 367 15.52 -0.38 -34.29
N PHE A 368 15.82 0.77 -33.66
CA PHE A 368 15.05 2.01 -33.85
C PHE A 368 15.16 2.56 -35.29
N ASN A 369 16.37 2.61 -35.84
CA ASN A 369 16.60 3.05 -37.22
C ASN A 369 15.82 2.17 -38.21
N ASN A 370 15.85 0.85 -38.02
CA ASN A 370 15.13 -0.10 -38.87
C ASN A 370 13.61 0.06 -38.75
N LEU A 371 13.10 0.24 -37.53
CA LEU A 371 11.68 0.42 -37.29
C LEU A 371 11.15 1.69 -37.97
N VAL A 372 11.89 2.80 -37.90
CA VAL A 372 11.48 4.05 -38.55
C VAL A 372 11.58 3.95 -40.08
N ARG A 373 12.63 3.31 -40.61
CA ARG A 373 12.77 3.06 -42.05
C ARG A 373 11.66 2.15 -42.60
N ALA A 374 11.34 1.06 -41.90
CA ALA A 374 10.31 0.11 -42.30
C ALA A 374 8.91 0.76 -42.37
N GLY A 375 8.65 1.79 -41.56
CA GLY A 375 7.41 2.56 -41.61
C GLY A 375 7.32 3.58 -42.74
N ASN A 376 8.28 3.65 -43.68
CA ASN A 376 8.38 4.66 -44.75
C ASN A 376 8.31 6.11 -44.22
N ILE A 377 8.88 6.35 -43.04
CA ILE A 377 8.85 7.66 -42.40
C ILE A 377 10.09 8.44 -42.83
N ALA A 378 9.88 9.66 -43.32
CA ALA A 378 10.97 10.55 -43.70
C ALA A 378 11.83 10.90 -42.47
N THR A 379 12.99 10.26 -42.36
CA THR A 379 14.05 10.68 -41.43
C THR A 379 15.11 11.45 -42.18
N GLN A 380 15.63 12.51 -41.56
CA GLN A 380 16.93 13.05 -41.97
C GLN A 380 17.96 11.90 -41.89
N ASN A 381 18.89 11.82 -42.85
CA ASN A 381 19.84 10.71 -43.07
C ASN A 381 20.81 10.44 -41.89
N GLY A 382 20.31 10.10 -40.70
CA GLY A 382 21.09 9.91 -39.48
C GLY A 382 20.46 8.91 -38.51
N ASP A 383 21.12 8.77 -37.36
CA ASP A 383 20.66 7.94 -36.25
C ASP A 383 19.45 8.59 -35.58
N VAL A 384 18.37 7.81 -35.41
CA VAL A 384 17.12 8.28 -34.77
C VAL A 384 17.37 8.45 -33.26
N PRO A 385 17.10 9.65 -32.68
CA PRO A 385 17.17 9.83 -31.24
C PRO A 385 16.16 8.94 -30.52
N PHE A 386 16.53 8.42 -29.36
CA PHE A 386 15.65 7.60 -28.56
C PHE A 386 15.72 7.93 -27.06
N TYR A 387 14.62 7.64 -26.37
CA TYR A 387 14.49 7.76 -24.93
C TYR A 387 14.55 6.37 -24.28
N VAL A 388 15.32 6.24 -23.20
CA VAL A 388 15.36 5.04 -22.34
C VAL A 388 15.61 5.47 -20.90
N ASP A 389 14.77 5.03 -19.94
CA ASP A 389 14.86 5.54 -18.57
C ASP A 389 16.22 5.25 -17.91
N ALA A 390 16.84 4.11 -18.25
CA ALA A 390 18.15 3.74 -17.74
C ALA A 390 19.23 4.81 -18.00
N LEU A 391 19.12 5.57 -19.10
CA LEU A 391 20.05 6.66 -19.43
C LEU A 391 19.45 8.04 -19.18
N CYS A 392 18.17 8.23 -19.49
CA CYS A 392 17.55 9.55 -19.64
C CYS A 392 16.77 10.02 -18.40
N TYR A 393 16.40 9.10 -17.50
CA TYR A 393 15.71 9.48 -16.26
C TYR A 393 16.73 9.95 -15.21
N PRO A 394 16.44 10.95 -14.36
CA PRO A 394 17.39 11.47 -13.36
C PRO A 394 17.41 10.60 -12.08
N ARG A 395 18.49 10.65 -11.27
CA ARG A 395 18.52 9.97 -9.95
C ARG A 395 18.19 10.92 -8.81
N GLN A 396 18.49 12.21 -8.97
CA GLN A 396 18.20 13.20 -7.95
C GLN A 396 16.69 13.37 -7.75
N LEU A 397 16.20 13.09 -6.53
CA LEU A 397 14.78 13.13 -6.16
C LEU A 397 14.09 14.44 -6.56
N ALA A 398 14.78 15.58 -6.42
CA ALA A 398 14.26 16.89 -6.77
C ALA A 398 13.90 17.02 -8.26
N VAL A 399 14.68 16.38 -9.14
CA VAL A 399 14.51 16.45 -10.60
C VAL A 399 13.58 15.34 -11.11
N GLN A 400 13.47 14.22 -10.38
CA GLN A 400 12.57 13.12 -10.73
C GLN A 400 11.11 13.56 -10.81
N ALA A 401 10.65 14.46 -9.94
CA ALA A 401 9.28 14.96 -10.01
C ALA A 401 8.98 15.67 -11.35
N ILE A 402 9.96 16.41 -11.90
CA ILE A 402 9.84 17.10 -13.19
C ILE A 402 9.81 16.08 -14.32
N ALA A 403 10.75 15.12 -14.31
CA ALA A 403 10.82 14.06 -15.33
C ALA A 403 9.57 13.17 -15.33
N LEU A 404 9.03 12.85 -14.15
CA LEU A 404 7.82 12.04 -14.01
C LEU A 404 6.61 12.69 -14.68
N ASN A 405 6.48 14.02 -14.56
CA ASN A 405 5.41 14.78 -15.22
C ASN A 405 5.56 14.81 -16.76
N GLN A 406 6.75 14.53 -17.30
CA GLN A 406 6.99 14.45 -18.74
C GLN A 406 6.73 13.03 -19.30
N MET A 407 6.77 11.98 -18.48
CA MET A 407 6.70 10.58 -18.95
C MET A 407 5.52 10.30 -19.88
N GLN A 408 4.31 10.74 -19.52
CA GLN A 408 3.14 10.54 -20.36
C GLN A 408 3.30 11.19 -21.76
N LEU A 409 3.91 12.38 -21.80
CA LEU A 409 4.18 13.10 -23.04
C LEU A 409 5.28 12.42 -23.87
N ILE A 410 6.32 11.88 -23.23
CA ILE A 410 7.40 11.16 -23.90
C ILE A 410 6.83 9.98 -24.70
N TYR A 411 6.10 9.08 -24.05
CA TYR A 411 5.57 7.89 -24.73
C TYR A 411 4.45 8.21 -25.72
N SER A 412 3.63 9.24 -25.47
CA SER A 412 2.57 9.62 -26.41
C SER A 412 3.09 10.36 -27.65
N LYS A 413 4.23 11.05 -27.57
CA LYS A 413 4.85 11.76 -28.69
C LYS A 413 5.94 10.98 -29.42
N ALA A 414 6.46 9.91 -28.82
CA ALA A 414 7.40 9.02 -29.45
C ALA A 414 6.81 8.48 -30.77
N LYS A 415 7.64 8.45 -31.82
CA LYS A 415 7.26 7.89 -33.12
C LYS A 415 6.85 6.43 -33.01
N ALA A 416 7.60 5.72 -32.17
CA ALA A 416 7.41 4.32 -31.89
C ALA A 416 7.96 4.01 -30.51
N VAL A 417 7.33 3.04 -29.86
CA VAL A 417 7.76 2.53 -28.56
C VAL A 417 8.13 1.07 -28.74
N LEU A 418 9.40 0.76 -28.49
CA LEU A 418 9.87 -0.62 -28.47
C LEU A 418 9.59 -1.19 -27.07
N VAL A 419 9.03 -2.40 -27.01
CA VAL A 419 8.78 -3.11 -25.76
C VAL A 419 9.74 -4.29 -25.69
N TRP A 420 10.54 -4.34 -24.63
CA TRP A 420 11.33 -5.52 -24.27
C TRP A 420 10.61 -6.27 -23.17
N ASP A 421 10.27 -7.54 -23.44
CA ASP A 421 9.60 -8.46 -22.52
C ASP A 421 10.59 -9.41 -21.83
#